data_AF-U2J8H8-F1
#
_entry.id   AF-U2J8H8-F1
#
_cell.length_a   1.000
_cell.length_b   1.000
_cell.length_c   1.000
_cell.angle_alpha   90.00
_cell.angle_beta   90.00
_cell.angle_gamma   90.00
#
_symmetry.space_group_name_H-M   'P 1'
#
loop_
_entity.id
_entity.type
_entity.pdbx_description
1 polymer ?
#
loop_
_entity_poly.entity_id
_entity_poly.type
_entity_poly.pdbx_seq_one_letter_code
_entity_poly.pdbx_strand_id
1 'polypeptide(L)' 'MLLPDNIHPELSIYYNGSVILTELEKKPEQKLLELYYNVKKSNDMSFSMFVLSLDWLYLIQSAQISEKGVVRKCL' A
#
# COMPACT_ATOMS: atom_id res chain seq x y z
N MET A 1 8.97 -14.84 16.47
CA MET A 1 8.14 -15.47 15.43
C MET A 1 7.63 -14.35 14.55
N LEU A 2 7.78 -14.43 13.22
CA LEU A 2 7.45 -13.30 12.33
C LEU A 2 5.98 -12.90 12.42
N LEU A 3 5.07 -13.80 12.83
CA LEU A 3 3.63 -13.56 12.87
C LEU A 3 2.91 -14.57 13.84
N PRO A 4 2.11 -14.14 14.85
CA PRO A 4 1.36 -15.02 15.78
C PRO A 4 0.15 -15.76 15.17
N ASP A 5 -0.28 -16.86 15.78
CA ASP A 5 -1.29 -17.80 15.23
C ASP A 5 -2.71 -17.20 15.03
N ASN A 6 -3.00 -16.03 15.60
CA ASN A 6 -4.29 -15.32 15.50
C ASN A 6 -4.18 -14.01 14.71
N ILE A 7 -3.44 -14.00 13.60
CA ILE A 7 -3.38 -12.80 12.77
C ILE A 7 -4.62 -12.71 11.92
N HIS A 8 -5.37 -11.65 12.16
CA HIS A 8 -6.25 -11.02 11.19
C HIS A 8 -5.35 -10.36 10.12
N PRO A 9 -5.12 -10.96 8.93
CA PRO A 9 -4.15 -10.45 7.98
C PRO A 9 -4.46 -9.02 7.55
N GLU A 10 -5.74 -8.64 7.49
CA GLU A 10 -6.23 -7.29 7.28
C GLU A 10 -5.71 -6.26 8.30
N LEU A 11 -5.27 -6.68 9.49
CA LEU A 11 -4.65 -5.81 10.49
C LEU A 11 -3.12 -5.74 10.37
N SER A 12 -2.52 -6.57 9.52
CA SER A 12 -1.08 -6.65 9.31
C SER A 12 -0.59 -5.61 8.29
N ILE A 13 0.49 -4.91 8.62
CA ILE A 13 1.10 -3.94 7.70
C ILE A 13 1.64 -4.61 6.43
N TYR A 14 2.10 -5.86 6.53
CA TYR A 14 2.62 -6.62 5.39
C TYR A 14 1.53 -6.94 4.37
N TYR A 15 0.35 -7.32 4.85
CA TYR A 15 -0.79 -7.62 4.00
C TYR A 15 -1.34 -6.35 3.35
N ASN A 16 -1.56 -5.29 4.13
CA ASN A 16 -2.04 -4.02 3.57
C ASN A 16 -1.03 -3.41 2.57
N GLY A 17 0.27 -3.52 2.85
CA GLY A 17 1.32 -3.16 1.91
C GLY A 17 1.28 -3.98 0.62
N SER A 18 1.04 -5.29 0.69
CA SER A 18 0.94 -6.14 -0.51
C SER A 18 -0.28 -5.83 -1.36
N VAL A 19 -1.41 -5.45 -0.75
CA VAL A 19 -2.60 -4.98 -1.47
C VAL A 19 -2.27 -3.72 -2.29
N ILE A 20 -1.57 -2.75 -1.71
CA ILE A 20 -1.14 -1.54 -2.42
C ILE A 20 -0.18 -1.89 -3.57
N LEU A 21 0.81 -2.76 -3.31
CA LEU A 21 1.75 -3.21 -4.34
C LEU A 21 1.04 -3.94 -5.48
N THR A 22 -0.02 -4.71 -5.20
CA THR A 22 -0.82 -5.40 -6.21
C THR A 22 -1.55 -4.41 -7.12
N GLU A 23 -2.10 -3.31 -6.58
CA GLU A 23 -2.67 -2.25 -7.41
C GLU A 23 -1.61 -1.47 -8.19
N LEU A 24 -0.41 -1.28 -7.63
CA LEU A 24 0.72 -0.71 -8.35
C LEU A 24 1.27 -1.65 -9.44
N GLU A 25 1.14 -2.97 -9.32
CA GLU A 25 1.51 -3.89 -10.41
C GLU A 25 0.59 -3.76 -11.62
N LYS A 26 -0.70 -3.52 -11.39
CA LYS A 26 -1.67 -3.26 -12.46
C LYS A 26 -1.46 -1.89 -13.10
N LYS A 27 -1.18 -0.88 -12.27
CA LYS A 27 -0.93 0.50 -12.68
C LYS A 27 0.32 1.04 -11.96
N PRO A 28 1.52 0.91 -12.58
CA PRO A 28 2.82 1.22 -11.97
C PRO A 28 2.95 2.61 -11.38
N GLU A 29 2.23 3.59 -11.95
CA GLU A 29 2.22 4.97 -11.48
C GLU A 29 0.81 5.53 -11.47
N GLN A 30 0.43 6.14 -10.34
CA GLN A 30 -0.88 6.76 -10.18
C GLN A 30 -0.83 7.87 -9.13
N LYS A 31 -1.75 8.84 -9.24
CA LYS A 31 -1.89 9.90 -8.23
C LYS A 31 -2.31 9.27 -6.90
N LEU A 32 -1.82 9.82 -5.79
CA LEU A 32 -2.07 9.28 -4.44
C LEU A 32 -3.55 8.95 -4.17
N LEU A 33 -4.46 9.87 -4.47
CA LEU A 33 -5.90 9.69 -4.25
C LEU A 33 -6.52 8.69 -5.23
N GLU A 34 -5.98 8.57 -6.43
CA GLU A 34 -6.43 7.56 -7.41
C GLU A 34 -6.01 6.16 -6.95
N LEU A 35 -4.77 6.00 -6.48
CA LEU A 35 -4.29 4.76 -5.87
C LEU A 35 -5.15 4.36 -4.67
N TYR A 36 -5.43 5.31 -3.77
CA TYR A 36 -6.30 5.04 -2.62
C TYR A 36 -7.70 4.61 -3.06
N TYR A 37 -8.29 5.29 -4.05
CA TYR A 37 -9.60 4.91 -4.58
C TYR A 37 -9.61 3.48 -5.13
N ASN A 38 -8.59 3.11 -5.89
CA ASN A 38 -8.45 1.77 -6.48
C ASN A 38 -8.26 0.68 -5.40
N VAL A 39 -7.40 0.93 -4.41
CA VAL A 39 -7.18 0.03 -3.27
C VAL A 39 -8.45 -0.12 -2.43
N LYS A 40 -9.17 0.97 -2.16
CA LYS A 40 -10.42 0.92 -1.40
C LYS A 40 -11.50 0.11 -2.12
N LYS A 41 -11.57 0.21 -3.45
CA LYS A 41 -12.51 -0.56 -4.26
C LYS A 41 -12.25 -2.07 -4.17
N SER A 42 -10.99 -2.50 -4.06
CA SER A 42 -10.62 -3.91 -3.99
C SER A 42 -10.53 -4.48 -2.57
N ASN A 43 -10.33 -3.63 -1.54
CA ASN A 43 -10.01 -4.12 -0.19
C ASN A 43 -10.64 -3.31 0.98
N ASP A 44 -11.63 -2.44 0.78
CA ASP A 44 -12.26 -1.57 1.80
C ASP A 44 -11.30 -0.95 2.84
N MET A 45 -10.06 -0.73 2.45
CA MET A 45 -9.00 -0.24 3.32
C MET A 45 -9.31 1.20 3.76
N SER A 46 -9.12 1.48 5.04
CA SER A 46 -9.25 2.84 5.54
C SER A 46 -8.10 3.72 5.04
N PHE A 47 -8.33 5.03 4.94
CA PHE A 47 -7.30 5.97 4.50
C PHE A 47 -6.09 5.99 5.43
N SER A 48 -6.29 5.85 6.74
CA SER A 48 -5.20 5.82 7.72
C SER A 48 -4.30 4.59 7.53
N MET A 49 -4.90 3.40 7.30
CA MET A 49 -4.13 2.18 7.00
C MET A 49 -3.40 2.28 5.66
N PHE A 50 -4.00 2.93 4.67
CA PHE A 50 -3.37 3.19 3.38
C PHE A 50 -2.12 4.06 3.52
N VAL A 51 -2.22 5.19 4.23
CA VAL A 51 -1.06 6.09 4.46
C VAL A 51 0.03 5.38 5.26
N LEU A 52 -0.34 4.68 6.35
CA LEU A 52 0.62 3.92 7.16
C LEU A 52 1.35 2.86 6.33
N SER A 53 0.63 2.19 5.43
CA SER A 53 1.21 1.19 4.52
C SER A 53 2.14 1.82 3.50
N LEU A 54 1.82 3.01 2.98
CA LEU A 54 2.74 3.76 2.11
C LEU A 54 4.02 4.20 2.83
N ASP A 55 3.92 4.65 4.09
CA ASP A 55 5.09 4.98 4.90
C ASP A 55 5.99 3.75 5.06
N TRP A 56 5.40 2.60 5.38
CA TRP A 56 6.13 1.34 5.47
C TRP A 56 6.79 0.95 4.13
N LEU A 57 6.06 1.00 3.03
CA LEU A 57 6.57 0.70 1.68
C LEU A 57 7.70 1.64 1.26
N TYR A 58 7.65 2.91 1.66
CA TYR A 58 8.72 3.88 1.44
C TYR A 58 9.98 3.52 2.23
N LEU A 59 9.84 3.18 3.51
CA LEU A 59 10.96 2.79 4.37
C LEU A 59 11.71 1.55 3.85
N ILE A 60 10.99 0.60 3.25
CA ILE A 60 11.58 -0.60 2.64
C ILE A 60 11.93 -0.42 1.16
N GLN A 61 11.86 0.82 0.65
CA GLN A 61 12.19 1.19 -0.73
C GLN A 61 11.37 0.42 -1.79
N SER A 62 10.17 -0.05 -1.46
CA SER A 62 9.27 -0.78 -2.39
C SER A 62 8.26 0.13 -3.11
N ALA A 63 8.02 1.33 -2.60
CA ALA A 63 7.26 2.37 -3.30
C ALA A 63 7.78 3.76 -2.92
N GLN A 64 7.54 4.76 -3.76
CA GLN A 64 7.91 6.14 -3.49
C GLN A 64 6.90 7.13 -4.05
N ILE A 65 6.84 8.32 -3.45
CA ILE A 65 5.98 9.41 -3.88
C ILE A 65 6.86 10.50 -4.50
N SER A 66 6.58 10.84 -5.75
CA SER A 66 7.24 11.97 -6.42
C SER A 66 6.75 13.31 -5.88
N GLU A 67 7.51 14.38 -6.11
CA GLU A 67 7.11 15.77 -5.79
C GLU A 67 5.75 16.17 -6.39
N LYS A 68 5.32 15.50 -7.47
CA LYS A 68 4.02 15.72 -8.13
C LYS A 68 2.87 14.93 -7.48
N GLY A 69 3.10 14.24 -6.36
CA GLY A 69 2.11 13.42 -5.67
C GLY A 69 1.71 12.14 -6.44
N VAL A 70 2.59 11.66 -7.32
CA VAL A 70 2.43 10.37 -8.02
C VAL A 70 3.18 9.31 -7.24
N VAL A 71 2.48 8.24 -6.87
CA VAL A 71 3.03 7.05 -6.23
C VAL A 71 3.48 6.09 -7.33
N ARG A 72 4.70 5.56 -7.19
CA ARG A 72 5.27 4.57 -8.10
C ARG A 72 5.87 3.39 -7.34
N LYS A 73 5.74 2.18 -7.91
CA LYS A 73 6.45 0.99 -7.42
C LYS A 73 7.96 1.15 -7.63
N CYS A 74 8.75 0.67 -6.69
CA CYS A 74 10.20 0.56 -6.77
C CYS A 74 10.61 -0.92 -6.93
N LEU A 75 11.86 -1.14 -7.36
CA LEU A 75 12.46 -2.47 -7.53
C LEU A 75 13.10 -2.96 -6.23
#